data_AF-A1WXS3-F1
#
_entry.id   AF-A1WXS3-F1
#
_cell.length_a   1.000
_cell.length_b   1.000
_cell.length_c   1.000
_cell.angle_alpha   90.00
_cell.angle_beta   90.00
_cell.angle_gamma   90.00
#
_symmetry.space_group_name_H-M   'P 1'
#
loop_
_entity.id
_entity.type
_entity.pdbx_description
1 polymer ?
#
loop_
_entity_poly.entity_id
_entity_poly.type
_entity_poly.pdbx_seq_one_letter_code
_entity_poly.pdbx_strand_id
1 'polypeptide(L)'
;MSGRSLYTLMYVVATAICVGISVYLSYYGYYSHLQELAIFFAILLGIFLFGTDMLLRRFRLEGRSPLKPLAFFVIVAFFSGASNYNFLYTNFMERDMAERVVSDQFSVFRDDLTATRNALADAPVIEQVAEQRRELARSLDNLDTQINDPLRPGCGARCREHIEEIHDQLGGTPTELAVPSPDAGDEANERWYEHFRAAVINDFENGVVPAAYHRARELIGQIDGLLDRYDDPYRALAEELEQRDRALLEHRDFEIIADLRTHSREVQRRANVLLPEEAVVQHRVIRSDLDKLGEIPISVRDGFVDRPNPGVTAVSVILGVFVDVAPVLFAWLIFAPAAAGARGGSAAGRGRNRVATR
;
A
#
# COMPACT_ATOMS: atom_id res chain seq x y z
N MET A 1 -49.55 -28.93 -25.40
CA MET A 1 -49.43 -27.56 -24.82
C MET A 1 -48.69 -27.50 -23.48
N SER A 2 -48.57 -28.61 -22.72
CA SER A 2 -47.90 -28.63 -21.39
C SER A 2 -46.38 -28.29 -21.42
N GLY A 3 -45.64 -28.74 -22.43
CA GLY A 3 -44.17 -28.52 -22.49
C GLY A 3 -43.72 -27.06 -22.54
N ARG A 4 -44.49 -26.15 -23.18
CA ARG A 4 -44.13 -24.71 -23.28
C ARG A 4 -44.20 -23.98 -21.93
N SER A 5 -45.05 -24.45 -21.02
CA SER A 5 -45.16 -23.88 -19.66
C SER A 5 -43.93 -24.23 -18.84
N LEU A 6 -43.49 -25.49 -18.90
CA LEU A 6 -42.31 -25.96 -18.17
C LEU A 6 -41.02 -25.25 -18.61
N TYR A 7 -40.77 -25.13 -19.91
CA TYR A 7 -39.59 -24.40 -20.41
C TYR A 7 -39.63 -22.91 -20.07
N THR A 8 -40.82 -22.30 -20.05
CA THR A 8 -40.98 -20.91 -19.60
C THR A 8 -40.65 -20.76 -18.13
N LEU A 9 -41.14 -21.65 -17.28
CA LEU A 9 -40.85 -21.63 -15.85
C LEU A 9 -39.34 -21.79 -15.59
N MET A 10 -38.72 -22.78 -16.24
CA MET A 10 -37.28 -23.02 -16.12
C MET A 10 -36.46 -21.81 -16.59
N TYR A 11 -36.86 -21.15 -17.68
CA TYR A 11 -36.24 -19.91 -18.16
C TYR A 11 -36.34 -18.77 -17.14
N VAL A 12 -37.54 -18.53 -16.58
CA VAL A 12 -37.74 -17.45 -15.61
C VAL A 12 -36.91 -17.68 -14.34
N VAL A 13 -36.87 -18.92 -13.85
CA VAL A 13 -36.05 -19.29 -12.69
C VAL A 13 -34.56 -19.11 -12.99
N ALA A 14 -34.07 -19.62 -14.12
CA ALA A 14 -32.67 -19.48 -14.52
C ALA A 14 -32.27 -18.00 -14.67
N THR A 15 -33.14 -17.19 -15.28
CA THR A 15 -32.94 -15.75 -15.44
C THR A 15 -32.88 -15.06 -14.08
N ALA A 16 -33.81 -15.38 -13.16
CA ALA A 16 -33.83 -14.80 -11.83
C ALA A 16 -32.55 -15.13 -11.03
N ILE A 17 -32.03 -16.35 -11.16
CA ILE A 17 -30.76 -16.74 -10.52
C ILE A 17 -29.59 -15.97 -11.12
N CYS A 18 -29.46 -15.91 -12.45
CA CYS A 18 -28.35 -15.21 -13.11
C CYS A 18 -28.38 -13.71 -12.80
N VAL A 19 -29.56 -13.08 -12.90
CA VAL A 19 -29.73 -11.67 -12.54
C VAL A 19 -29.45 -11.45 -11.06
N GLY A 20 -29.88 -12.35 -10.17
CA GLY A 20 -29.58 -12.25 -8.74
C GLY A 20 -28.09 -12.28 -8.44
N ILE A 21 -27.33 -13.18 -9.09
CA ILE A 21 -25.87 -13.22 -9.00
C ILE A 21 -25.28 -11.91 -9.54
N SER A 22 -25.73 -11.46 -10.71
CA SER A 22 -25.24 -10.22 -11.32
C SER A 22 -25.48 -8.98 -10.45
N VAL A 23 -26.66 -8.87 -9.83
CA VAL A 23 -26.99 -7.80 -8.87
C VAL A 23 -26.05 -7.85 -7.67
N TYR A 24 -25.80 -9.05 -7.12
CA TYR A 24 -24.87 -9.21 -6.00
C TYR A 24 -23.44 -8.77 -6.38
N LEU A 25 -22.92 -9.25 -7.52
CA LEU A 25 -21.59 -8.89 -8.01
C LEU A 25 -21.50 -7.38 -8.32
N SER A 26 -22.53 -6.82 -8.94
CA SER A 26 -22.61 -5.40 -9.27
C SER A 26 -22.67 -4.52 -8.02
N TYR A 27 -23.38 -4.93 -6.98
CA TYR A 27 -23.42 -4.21 -5.71
C TYR A 27 -22.02 -4.03 -5.13
N TYR A 28 -21.27 -5.12 -4.95
CA TYR A 28 -19.90 -5.03 -4.43
C TYR A 28 -18.93 -4.40 -5.43
N GLY A 29 -19.15 -4.60 -6.72
CA GLY A 29 -18.36 -3.97 -7.79
C GLY A 29 -18.52 -2.46 -7.88
N TYR A 30 -19.61 -1.87 -7.36
CA TYR A 30 -19.81 -0.42 -7.28
C TYR A 30 -19.64 0.13 -5.86
N TYR A 31 -19.49 -0.72 -4.83
CA TYR A 31 -19.52 -0.29 -3.43
C TYR A 31 -18.43 0.73 -3.08
N SER A 32 -17.21 0.53 -3.58
CA SER A 32 -16.08 1.47 -3.41
C SER A 32 -16.38 2.88 -3.96
N HIS A 33 -17.16 2.97 -5.04
CA HIS A 33 -17.40 4.22 -5.75
C HIS A 33 -18.70 4.92 -5.33
N LEU A 34 -19.77 4.16 -5.11
CA LEU A 34 -21.12 4.67 -4.83
C LEU A 34 -21.55 4.50 -3.37
N GLN A 35 -20.80 3.72 -2.57
CA GLN A 35 -21.09 3.46 -1.15
C GLN A 35 -22.55 3.02 -0.93
N GLU A 36 -23.29 3.73 -0.08
CA GLU A 36 -24.71 3.45 0.21
C GLU A 36 -25.61 3.50 -1.03
N LEU A 37 -25.23 4.24 -2.08
CA LEU A 37 -26.00 4.32 -3.32
C LEU A 37 -25.83 3.09 -4.22
N ALA A 38 -24.81 2.25 -3.97
CA ALA A 38 -24.53 1.07 -4.76
C ALA A 38 -25.72 0.09 -4.79
N ILE A 39 -26.46 -0.04 -3.68
CA ILE A 39 -27.62 -0.94 -3.61
C ILE A 39 -28.75 -0.53 -4.56
N PHE A 40 -29.04 0.77 -4.66
CA PHE A 40 -30.07 1.28 -5.56
C PHE A 40 -29.66 1.09 -7.02
N PHE A 41 -28.38 1.32 -7.33
CA PHE A 41 -27.85 1.14 -8.67
C PHE A 41 -27.85 -0.34 -9.09
N ALA A 42 -27.44 -1.25 -8.20
CA ALA A 42 -27.45 -2.69 -8.45
C ALA A 42 -28.88 -3.22 -8.66
N ILE A 43 -29.85 -2.81 -7.82
CA ILE A 43 -31.26 -3.18 -8.01
C ILE A 43 -31.80 -2.65 -9.35
N LEU A 44 -31.47 -1.40 -9.71
CA LEU A 44 -31.88 -0.80 -10.98
C LEU A 44 -31.33 -1.60 -12.17
N LEU A 45 -30.05 -1.96 -12.15
CA LEU A 45 -29.43 -2.83 -13.16
C LEU A 45 -30.12 -4.19 -13.23
N GLY A 46 -30.43 -4.80 -12.08
CA GLY A 46 -31.16 -6.07 -12.01
C GLY A 46 -32.54 -6.00 -12.66
N ILE A 47 -33.31 -4.95 -12.38
CA ILE A 47 -34.62 -4.71 -13.01
C ILE A 47 -34.47 -4.54 -14.52
N PHE A 48 -33.46 -3.80 -14.97
CA PHE A 48 -33.20 -3.61 -16.39
C PHE A 48 -32.78 -4.90 -17.08
N LEU A 49 -31.85 -5.68 -16.52
CA LEU A 49 -31.44 -6.98 -17.06
C LEU A 49 -32.64 -7.93 -17.16
N PHE A 50 -33.34 -8.16 -16.05
CA PHE A 50 -34.52 -9.02 -16.02
C PHE A 50 -35.61 -8.55 -17.00
N GLY A 51 -35.86 -7.24 -17.05
CA GLY A 51 -36.82 -6.63 -17.96
C GLY A 51 -36.44 -6.82 -19.43
N THR A 52 -35.16 -6.63 -19.77
CA THR A 52 -34.65 -6.84 -21.13
C THR A 52 -34.75 -8.30 -21.57
N ASP A 53 -34.46 -9.24 -20.67
CA ASP A 53 -34.60 -10.68 -20.90
C ASP A 53 -36.05 -11.07 -21.18
N MET A 54 -36.99 -10.60 -20.35
CA MET A 54 -38.41 -10.85 -20.55
C MET A 54 -38.92 -10.22 -21.86
N LEU A 55 -38.42 -9.04 -22.23
CA LEU A 55 -38.77 -8.36 -23.47
C LEU A 55 -38.22 -9.11 -24.70
N LEU A 56 -36.98 -9.60 -24.61
CA LEU A 56 -36.34 -10.40 -25.65
C LEU A 56 -37.11 -11.69 -25.89
N ARG A 57 -37.47 -12.40 -24.82
CA ARG A 57 -38.35 -13.58 -24.88
C ARG A 57 -39.67 -13.26 -25.58
N ARG A 58 -40.34 -12.19 -25.18
CA ARG A 58 -41.63 -11.78 -25.79
C ARG A 58 -41.48 -11.51 -27.28
N PHE A 59 -40.45 -10.75 -27.69
CA PHE A 59 -40.22 -10.42 -29.10
C PHE A 59 -39.93 -11.67 -29.93
N ARG A 60 -39.16 -12.61 -29.39
CA ARG A 60 -38.88 -13.91 -30.01
C ARG A 60 -40.14 -14.75 -30.21
N LEU A 61 -40.99 -14.84 -29.19
CA LEU A 61 -42.26 -15.56 -29.26
C LEU A 61 -43.25 -14.92 -30.25
N GLU A 62 -43.25 -13.59 -30.36
CA GLU A 62 -44.07 -12.83 -31.31
C GLU A 62 -43.48 -12.78 -32.74
N GLY A 63 -42.28 -13.32 -32.97
CA GLY A 63 -41.60 -13.26 -34.27
C GLY A 63 -41.17 -11.84 -34.67
N ARG A 64 -41.07 -10.91 -33.70
CA ARG A 64 -40.59 -9.53 -33.93
C ARG A 64 -39.06 -9.49 -33.90
N SER A 65 -38.48 -8.49 -34.57
CA SER A 65 -37.04 -8.29 -34.57
C SER A 65 -36.51 -8.03 -33.15
N PRO A 66 -35.58 -8.85 -32.62
CA PRO A 66 -35.03 -8.69 -31.27
C PRO A 66 -33.99 -7.57 -31.16
N LEU A 67 -33.72 -6.81 -32.23
CA LEU A 67 -32.62 -5.84 -32.27
C LEU A 67 -32.74 -4.75 -31.20
N LYS A 68 -33.95 -4.23 -30.96
CA LYS A 68 -34.19 -3.18 -29.95
C LYS A 68 -33.91 -3.66 -28.51
N PRO A 69 -34.52 -4.75 -28.02
CA PRO A 69 -34.20 -5.27 -26.69
C PRO A 69 -32.74 -5.69 -26.58
N LEU A 70 -32.14 -6.23 -27.65
CA LEU A 70 -30.73 -6.61 -27.65
C LEU A 70 -29.79 -5.39 -27.51
N ALA A 71 -30.06 -4.30 -28.24
CA ALA A 71 -29.26 -3.08 -28.13
C ALA A 71 -29.34 -2.46 -26.73
N PHE A 72 -30.55 -2.43 -26.14
CA PHE A 72 -30.72 -1.97 -24.77
C PHE A 72 -30.03 -2.90 -23.76
N PHE A 73 -30.14 -4.22 -23.95
CA PHE A 73 -29.41 -5.21 -23.14
C PHE A 73 -27.90 -4.97 -23.18
N VAL A 74 -27.29 -4.75 -24.36
CA VAL A 74 -25.83 -4.52 -24.48
C VAL A 74 -25.39 -3.32 -23.65
N ILE A 75 -26.17 -2.24 -23.62
CA ILE A 75 -25.85 -1.05 -22.81
C ILE A 75 -25.89 -1.40 -21.32
N VAL A 76 -26.93 -2.08 -20.86
CA VAL A 76 -27.08 -2.46 -19.44
C VAL A 76 -26.00 -3.48 -19.03
N ALA A 77 -25.76 -4.48 -19.87
CA ALA A 77 -24.73 -5.50 -19.68
C ALA A 77 -23.31 -4.92 -19.69
N PHE A 78 -23.06 -3.79 -20.34
CA PHE A 78 -21.77 -3.10 -20.23
C PHE A 78 -21.53 -2.57 -18.81
N PHE A 79 -22.52 -1.87 -18.23
CA PHE A 79 -22.39 -1.34 -16.86
C PHE A 79 -22.35 -2.46 -15.82
N SER A 80 -23.17 -3.49 -15.98
CA SER A 80 -23.16 -4.68 -15.12
C SER A 80 -21.86 -5.47 -15.26
N GLY A 81 -21.41 -5.71 -16.49
CA GLY A 81 -20.16 -6.41 -16.79
C GLY A 81 -18.94 -5.68 -16.24
N ALA A 82 -18.90 -4.35 -16.29
CA ALA A 82 -17.81 -3.55 -15.72
C ALA A 82 -17.72 -3.70 -14.19
N SER A 83 -18.84 -3.68 -13.47
CA SER A 83 -18.86 -3.90 -12.02
C SER A 83 -18.59 -5.35 -11.64
N ASN A 84 -19.13 -6.31 -12.39
CA ASN A 84 -18.89 -7.73 -12.15
C ASN A 84 -17.40 -8.05 -12.35
N TYR A 85 -16.80 -7.55 -13.43
CA TYR A 85 -15.36 -7.63 -13.67
C TYR A 85 -14.58 -7.03 -12.51
N ASN A 86 -14.93 -5.80 -12.09
CA ASN A 86 -14.22 -5.10 -11.03
C ASN A 86 -14.21 -5.91 -9.72
N PHE A 87 -15.36 -6.43 -9.29
CA PHE A 87 -15.44 -7.25 -8.08
C PHE A 87 -14.63 -8.55 -8.20
N LEU A 88 -14.80 -9.30 -9.30
CA LEU A 88 -14.09 -10.57 -9.50
C LEU A 88 -12.58 -10.36 -9.61
N TYR A 89 -12.16 -9.36 -10.39
CA TYR A 89 -10.76 -9.01 -10.55
C TYR A 89 -10.12 -8.61 -9.22
N THR A 90 -10.78 -7.72 -8.47
CA THR A 90 -10.29 -7.28 -7.16
C THR A 90 -10.15 -8.46 -6.21
N ASN A 91 -11.14 -9.34 -6.11
CA ASN A 91 -11.06 -10.50 -5.21
C ASN A 91 -9.95 -11.49 -5.62
N PHE A 92 -9.70 -11.69 -6.92
CA PHE A 92 -8.63 -12.57 -7.36
C PHE A 92 -7.25 -11.94 -7.21
N MET A 93 -7.16 -10.61 -7.26
CA MET A 93 -5.91 -9.86 -7.20
C MET A 93 -5.67 -9.19 -5.84
N GLU A 94 -6.57 -9.34 -4.86
CA GLU A 94 -6.55 -8.58 -3.61
C GLU A 94 -5.19 -8.67 -2.92
N ARG A 95 -4.70 -9.90 -2.75
CA ARG A 95 -3.39 -10.17 -2.15
C ARG A 95 -2.25 -9.59 -2.97
N ASP A 96 -2.24 -9.84 -4.28
CA ASP A 96 -1.17 -9.37 -5.18
C ASP A 96 -1.11 -7.83 -5.23
N MET A 97 -2.26 -7.16 -5.24
CA MET A 97 -2.34 -5.70 -5.23
C MET A 97 -1.95 -5.13 -3.86
N ALA A 98 -2.40 -5.75 -2.76
CA ALA A 98 -1.99 -5.36 -1.42
C ALA A 98 -0.47 -5.48 -1.25
N GLU A 99 0.12 -6.61 -1.65
CA GLU A 99 1.57 -6.85 -1.60
C GLU A 99 2.34 -5.78 -2.38
N ARG A 100 1.90 -5.43 -3.60
CA ARG A 100 2.53 -4.38 -4.41
C ARG A 100 2.44 -3.01 -3.76
N VAL A 101 1.25 -2.59 -3.37
CA VAL A 101 1.03 -1.25 -2.82
C VAL A 101 1.78 -1.08 -1.51
N VAL A 102 1.74 -2.09 -0.62
CA VAL A 102 2.48 -2.06 0.64
C VAL A 102 3.98 -2.03 0.39
N SER A 103 4.50 -2.88 -0.50
CA SER A 103 5.94 -2.88 -0.86
C SER A 103 6.40 -1.51 -1.40
N ASP A 104 5.62 -0.88 -2.28
CA ASP A 104 5.92 0.45 -2.81
C ASP A 104 5.95 1.51 -1.69
N GLN A 105 4.97 1.49 -0.78
CA GLN A 105 4.95 2.44 0.36
C GLN A 105 6.11 2.20 1.34
N PHE A 106 6.49 0.95 1.55
CA PHE A 106 7.66 0.59 2.35
C PHE A 106 8.96 1.12 1.73
N SER A 107 9.12 0.98 0.41
CA SER A 107 10.28 1.53 -0.29
C SER A 107 10.38 3.03 -0.09
N VAL A 108 9.27 3.76 -0.30
CA VAL A 108 9.23 5.22 -0.09
C VAL A 108 9.60 5.59 1.35
N PHE A 109 9.03 4.89 2.33
CA PHE A 109 9.32 5.10 3.74
C PHE A 109 10.81 4.88 4.07
N ARG A 110 11.37 3.75 3.63
CA ARG A 110 12.78 3.39 3.90
C ARG A 110 13.76 4.37 3.27
N ASP A 111 13.52 4.73 2.02
CA ASP A 111 14.33 5.73 1.31
C ASP A 111 14.34 7.07 2.06
N ASP A 112 13.16 7.55 2.48
CA ASP A 112 13.02 8.83 3.17
C ASP A 112 13.69 8.79 4.55
N LEU A 113 13.53 7.69 5.30
CA LEU A 113 14.24 7.47 6.55
C LEU A 113 15.76 7.42 6.35
N THR A 114 16.24 6.72 5.32
CA THR A 114 17.67 6.62 5.00
C THR A 114 18.26 7.98 4.64
N ALA A 115 17.54 8.77 3.83
CA ALA A 115 17.94 10.12 3.49
C ALA A 115 18.01 11.01 4.74
N THR A 116 17.01 10.94 5.62
CA THR A 116 16.99 11.70 6.88
C THR A 116 18.08 11.28 7.85
N ARG A 117 18.35 9.97 7.96
CA ARG A 117 19.47 9.44 8.74
C ARG A 117 20.79 10.03 8.27
N ASN A 118 21.03 10.05 6.97
CA ASN A 118 22.26 10.57 6.39
C ASN A 118 22.38 12.08 6.63
N ALA A 119 21.30 12.85 6.40
CA ALA A 119 21.27 14.28 6.68
C ALA A 119 21.59 14.59 8.16
N LEU A 120 21.08 13.79 9.10
CA LEU A 120 21.40 13.94 10.53
C LEU A 120 22.85 13.56 10.84
N ALA A 121 23.38 12.52 10.20
CA ALA A 121 24.77 12.09 10.38
C ALA A 121 25.78 13.12 9.85
N ASP A 122 25.41 13.81 8.77
CA ASP A 122 26.19 14.86 8.13
C ASP A 122 25.94 16.25 8.74
N ALA A 123 25.11 16.35 9.78
CA ALA A 123 24.80 17.62 10.41
C ALA A 123 26.08 18.23 11.04
N PRO A 124 26.30 19.57 10.92
CA PRO A 124 27.52 20.21 11.41
C PRO A 124 27.82 19.92 12.88
N VAL A 125 26.79 19.80 13.73
CA VAL A 125 26.94 19.48 15.15
C VAL A 125 27.52 18.08 15.39
N ILE A 126 27.19 17.09 14.54
CA ILE A 126 27.74 15.73 14.63
C ILE A 126 29.20 15.73 14.19
N GLU A 127 29.50 16.40 13.07
CA GLU A 127 30.87 16.49 12.54
C GLU A 127 31.81 17.20 13.52
N GLN A 128 31.37 18.34 14.09
CA GLN A 128 32.15 19.11 15.06
C GLN A 128 32.48 18.29 16.31
N VAL A 129 31.49 17.63 16.91
CA VAL A 129 31.71 16.78 18.08
C VAL A 129 32.62 15.59 17.73
N ALA A 130 32.48 15.02 16.53
CA ALA A 130 33.33 13.93 16.08
C ALA A 130 34.79 14.36 15.88
N GLU A 131 35.05 15.57 15.36
CA GLU A 131 36.40 16.12 15.27
C GLU A 131 36.97 16.43 16.66
N GLN A 132 36.22 17.12 17.51
CA GLN A 132 36.66 17.43 18.89
C GLN A 132 37.00 16.16 19.67
N ARG A 133 36.17 15.11 19.55
CA ARG A 133 36.44 13.81 20.18
C ARG A 133 37.70 13.15 19.60
N ARG A 134 37.94 13.25 18.29
CA ARG A 134 39.17 12.74 17.65
C ARG A 134 40.41 13.51 18.09
N GLU A 135 40.30 14.82 18.25
CA GLU A 135 41.38 15.66 18.77
C GLU A 135 41.69 15.31 20.22
N LEU A 136 40.69 15.25 21.08
CA LEU A 136 40.82 14.86 22.48
C LEU A 136 41.44 13.45 22.63
N ALA A 137 41.01 12.49 21.81
CA ALA A 137 41.58 11.15 21.80
C ALA A 137 43.07 11.14 21.41
N ARG A 138 43.47 11.97 20.44
CA ARG A 138 44.88 12.16 20.06
C ARG A 138 45.69 12.79 21.18
N SER A 139 45.17 13.81 21.87
CA SER A 139 45.83 14.43 23.02
C SER A 139 46.06 13.41 24.14
N LEU A 140 45.03 12.62 24.47
CA LEU A 140 45.13 11.57 25.48
C LEU A 140 46.16 10.48 25.12
N ASP A 141 46.17 10.00 23.87
CA ASP A 141 47.13 9.00 23.39
C ASP A 141 48.58 9.52 23.43
N ASN A 142 48.79 10.77 23.04
CA ASN A 142 50.08 11.42 23.14
C ASN A 142 50.52 11.61 24.61
N LEU A 143 49.58 11.89 25.53
CA LEU A 143 49.86 11.99 26.97
C LEU A 143 50.26 10.62 27.54
N ASP A 144 49.55 9.56 27.19
CA ASP A 144 49.89 8.17 27.57
C ASP A 144 51.31 7.81 27.11
N THR A 145 51.62 8.09 25.85
CA THR A 145 52.94 7.85 25.27
C THR A 145 54.04 8.61 26.02
N GLN A 146 53.77 9.85 26.42
CA GLN A 146 54.74 10.66 27.16
C GLN A 146 54.98 10.14 28.58
N ILE A 147 53.94 9.70 29.27
CA ILE A 147 54.04 9.16 30.64
C ILE A 147 54.81 7.84 30.66
N ASN A 148 54.64 7.04 29.61
CA ASN A 148 55.26 5.74 29.44
C ASN A 148 56.58 5.78 28.65
N ASP A 149 57.20 6.96 28.46
CA ASP A 149 58.51 7.07 27.77
C ASP A 149 59.59 6.31 28.56
N PRO A 150 60.19 5.24 28.00
CA PRO A 150 61.16 4.40 28.73
C PRO A 150 62.45 5.15 29.10
N LEU A 151 62.76 6.27 28.45
CA LEU A 151 63.92 7.10 28.77
C LEU A 151 63.61 8.17 29.82
N ARG A 152 62.32 8.49 30.04
CA ARG A 152 61.85 9.54 30.94
C ARG A 152 60.46 9.19 31.52
N PRO A 153 60.36 8.15 32.37
CA PRO A 153 59.07 7.72 32.89
C PRO A 153 58.44 8.77 33.82
N GLY A 154 57.10 8.81 33.82
CA GLY A 154 56.31 9.66 34.72
C GLY A 154 55.93 11.04 34.16
N CYS A 155 55.19 11.81 34.96
CA CYS A 155 54.62 13.08 34.51
C CYS A 155 55.51 14.30 34.85
N GLY A 156 56.42 14.62 33.93
CA GLY A 156 57.31 15.80 34.02
C GLY A 156 56.63 17.15 33.72
N ALA A 157 57.43 18.20 33.48
CA ALA A 157 56.90 19.54 33.14
C ALA A 157 56.12 19.56 31.83
N ARG A 158 56.59 18.83 30.80
CA ARG A 158 55.92 18.67 29.51
C ARG A 158 54.57 17.95 29.61
N CYS A 159 54.51 16.90 30.43
CA CYS A 159 53.26 16.19 30.70
C CYS A 159 52.23 17.12 31.36
N ARG A 160 52.65 17.98 32.30
CA ARG A 160 51.77 18.97 32.94
C ARG A 160 51.26 20.03 31.97
N GLU A 161 52.11 20.55 31.09
CA GLU A 161 51.71 21.46 30.00
C GLU A 161 50.65 20.82 29.09
N HIS A 162 50.83 19.55 28.74
CA HIS A 162 49.87 18.80 27.92
C HIS A 162 48.53 18.54 28.63
N ILE A 163 48.54 18.34 29.95
CA ILE A 163 47.31 18.26 30.75
C ILE A 163 46.57 19.60 30.71
N GLU A 164 47.28 20.72 30.79
CA GLU A 164 46.68 22.06 30.65
C GLU A 164 46.07 22.26 29.25
N GLU A 165 46.75 21.83 28.19
CA GLU A 165 46.20 21.84 26.82
C GLU A 165 44.89 21.03 26.71
N ILE A 166 44.81 19.86 27.35
CA ILE A 166 43.59 19.04 27.40
C ILE A 166 42.49 19.77 28.17
N HIS A 167 42.80 20.44 29.28
CA HIS A 167 41.82 21.24 30.02
C HIS A 167 41.30 22.44 29.21
N ASP A 168 42.17 23.10 28.45
CA ASP A 168 41.79 24.19 27.56
C ASP A 168 40.84 23.69 26.45
N GLN A 169 41.08 22.50 25.90
CA GLN A 169 40.16 21.85 24.95
C GLN A 169 38.77 21.57 25.54
N LEU A 170 38.68 21.35 26.85
CA LEU A 170 37.42 21.14 27.58
C LEU A 170 36.76 22.46 28.02
N GLY A 171 37.44 23.60 27.91
CA GLY A 171 36.97 24.89 28.41
C GLY A 171 37.00 25.02 29.94
N GLY A 172 37.78 24.18 30.63
CA GLY A 172 37.90 24.19 32.09
C GLY A 172 38.59 22.94 32.66
N THR A 173 38.82 22.93 33.97
CA THR A 173 39.43 21.81 34.71
C THR A 173 38.35 20.82 35.16
N PRO A 174 38.24 19.63 34.53
CA PRO A 174 37.16 18.67 34.79
C PRO A 174 37.25 18.04 36.20
N THR A 175 38.47 17.73 36.67
CA THR A 175 38.73 17.25 38.04
C THR A 175 40.21 17.43 38.36
N GLU A 176 40.53 18.05 39.51
CA GLU A 176 41.90 18.22 40.00
C GLU A 176 42.44 16.89 40.59
N LEU A 177 42.84 15.96 39.72
CA LEU A 177 43.55 14.76 40.14
C LEU A 177 45.00 15.11 40.51
N ALA A 178 45.48 14.58 41.64
CA ALA A 178 46.87 14.74 42.03
C ALA A 178 47.79 14.04 41.02
N VAL A 179 48.59 14.83 40.30
CA VAL A 179 49.56 14.32 39.33
C VAL A 179 50.64 13.50 40.06
N PRO A 180 50.98 12.28 39.60
CA PRO A 180 52.01 11.46 40.23
C PRO A 180 53.36 12.18 40.28
N SER A 181 54.14 11.89 41.33
CA SER A 181 55.53 12.37 41.42
C SER A 181 56.37 11.86 40.23
N PRO A 182 57.39 12.60 39.77
CA PRO A 182 58.32 12.09 38.74
C PRO A 182 58.96 10.75 39.08
N ASP A 183 59.06 10.42 40.38
CA ASP A 183 59.63 9.15 40.86
C ASP A 183 58.57 8.06 41.08
N ALA A 184 57.32 8.28 40.68
CA ALA A 184 56.24 7.30 40.82
C ALA A 184 56.47 6.09 39.91
N GLY A 185 56.23 4.89 40.43
CA GLY A 185 56.35 3.65 39.67
C GLY A 185 55.26 3.49 38.61
N ASP A 186 55.51 2.64 37.62
CA ASP A 186 54.67 2.44 36.43
C ASP A 186 53.19 2.17 36.76
N GLU A 187 52.90 1.30 37.74
CA GLU A 187 51.52 0.98 38.17
C GLU A 187 50.76 2.21 38.69
N ALA A 188 51.46 3.13 39.37
CA ALA A 188 50.83 4.35 39.88
C ALA A 188 50.54 5.34 38.76
N ASN A 189 51.40 5.41 37.74
CA ASN A 189 51.22 6.25 36.55
C ASN A 189 50.07 5.73 35.68
N GLU A 190 50.01 4.42 35.44
CA GLU A 190 48.95 3.77 34.67
C GLU A 190 47.58 3.98 35.32
N ARG A 191 47.44 3.69 36.63
CA ARG A 191 46.19 3.89 37.37
C ARG A 191 45.75 5.35 37.37
N TRP A 192 46.69 6.28 37.51
CA TRP A 192 46.38 7.71 37.44
C TRP A 192 45.88 8.09 36.04
N TYR A 193 46.55 7.64 34.98
CA TYR A 193 46.17 7.96 33.61
C TYR A 193 44.79 7.40 33.26
N GLU A 194 44.47 6.18 33.68
CA GLU A 194 43.13 5.60 33.48
C GLU A 194 42.03 6.45 34.13
N HIS A 195 42.24 6.89 35.38
CA HIS A 195 41.30 7.76 36.08
C HIS A 195 41.19 9.14 35.42
N PHE A 196 42.32 9.73 35.02
CA PHE A 196 42.36 11.01 34.32
C PHE A 196 41.62 10.94 32.99
N ARG A 197 41.92 9.93 32.18
CA ARG A 197 41.25 9.66 30.90
C ARG A 197 39.75 9.48 31.08
N ALA A 198 39.32 8.70 32.08
CA ALA A 198 37.90 8.51 32.36
C ALA A 198 37.20 9.82 32.76
N ALA A 199 37.81 10.64 33.62
CA ALA A 199 37.28 11.94 34.02
C ALA A 199 37.18 12.92 32.84
N VAL A 200 38.24 13.02 32.02
CA VAL A 200 38.28 13.86 30.82
C VAL A 200 37.18 13.47 29.82
N ILE A 201 37.01 12.16 29.57
CA ILE A 201 35.95 11.69 28.67
C ILE A 201 34.57 12.00 29.25
N ASN A 202 34.36 11.76 30.54
CA ASN A 202 33.09 12.05 31.20
C ASN A 202 32.72 13.54 31.08
N ASP A 203 33.69 14.43 31.27
CA ASP A 203 33.44 15.87 31.24
C ASP A 203 33.27 16.41 29.82
N PHE A 204 33.97 15.82 28.85
CA PHE A 204 33.70 16.08 27.44
C PHE A 204 32.23 15.73 27.11
N GLU A 205 31.80 14.51 27.45
CA GLU A 205 30.44 14.05 27.13
C GLU A 205 29.33 14.81 27.84
N ASN A 206 29.55 15.28 29.07
CA ASN A 206 28.51 15.94 29.86
C ASN A 206 28.57 17.48 29.82
N GLY A 207 29.74 18.05 29.55
CA GLY A 207 30.01 19.49 29.65
C GLY A 207 30.25 20.18 28.31
N VAL A 208 30.87 19.50 27.35
CA VAL A 208 31.25 20.09 26.06
C VAL A 208 30.27 19.73 24.95
N VAL A 209 29.80 18.48 24.94
CA VAL A 209 28.91 17.99 23.89
C VAL A 209 27.53 18.69 23.95
N PRO A 210 27.09 19.36 22.87
CA PRO A 210 25.81 20.06 22.87
C PRO A 210 24.62 19.09 22.96
N ALA A 211 23.55 19.49 23.65
CA ALA A 211 22.30 18.70 23.74
C ALA A 211 21.69 18.36 22.35
N ALA A 212 21.99 19.15 21.31
CA ALA A 212 21.59 18.84 19.94
C ALA A 212 22.27 17.57 19.38
N TYR A 213 23.53 17.30 19.75
CA TYR A 213 24.25 16.08 19.36
C TYR A 213 23.55 14.83 19.90
N HIS A 214 23.22 14.81 21.20
CA HIS A 214 22.55 13.66 21.81
C HIS A 214 21.16 13.42 21.20
N ARG A 215 20.38 14.49 20.95
CA ARG A 215 19.08 14.38 20.29
C ARG A 215 19.19 13.84 18.87
N ALA A 216 20.21 14.26 18.12
CA ALA A 216 20.46 13.76 16.77
C ALA A 216 20.87 12.28 16.79
N ARG A 217 21.78 11.87 17.68
CA ARG A 217 22.18 10.47 17.86
C ARG A 217 21.03 9.57 18.29
N GLU A 218 20.19 10.04 19.22
CA GLU A 218 18.98 9.33 19.65
C GLU A 218 18.03 9.13 18.47
N LEU A 219 17.79 10.18 17.68
CA LEU A 219 16.92 10.09 16.51
C LEU A 219 17.48 9.17 15.44
N ILE A 220 18.79 9.19 15.18
CA ILE A 220 19.46 8.24 14.27
C ILE A 220 19.22 6.80 14.75
N GLY A 221 19.41 6.53 16.05
CA GLY A 221 19.14 5.19 16.61
C GLY A 221 17.67 4.76 16.49
N GLN A 222 16.73 5.70 16.62
CA GLN A 222 15.31 5.43 16.39
C GLN A 222 15.01 5.15 14.92
N ILE A 223 15.65 5.87 14.00
CA ILE A 223 15.53 5.61 12.55
C ILE A 223 16.08 4.21 12.22
N ASP A 224 17.25 3.85 12.74
CA ASP A 224 17.85 2.52 12.55
C ASP A 224 16.91 1.43 13.06
N GLY A 225 16.32 1.60 14.25
CA GLY A 225 15.33 0.67 14.79
C GLY A 225 14.04 0.57 13.96
N LEU A 226 13.61 1.66 13.30
CA LEU A 226 12.47 1.63 12.37
C LEU A 226 12.84 0.93 11.06
N LEU A 227 14.03 1.18 10.51
CA LEU A 227 14.52 0.51 9.30
C LEU A 227 14.63 -1.01 9.52
N ASP A 228 15.10 -1.44 10.69
CA ASP A 228 15.16 -2.85 11.07
C ASP A 228 13.77 -3.46 11.27
N ARG A 229 12.87 -2.75 11.95
CA ARG A 229 11.48 -3.21 12.17
C ARG A 229 10.74 -3.42 10.85
N TYR A 230 10.94 -2.52 9.90
CA TYR A 230 10.27 -2.50 8.60
C TYR A 230 11.22 -2.97 7.47
N ASP A 231 12.05 -3.98 7.75
CA ASP A 231 12.98 -4.56 6.76
C ASP A 231 12.30 -5.49 5.75
N ASP A 232 11.25 -6.18 6.17
CA ASP A 232 10.50 -7.10 5.33
C ASP A 232 9.02 -6.65 5.20
N PRO A 233 8.62 -6.04 4.05
CA PRO A 233 7.25 -5.64 3.82
C PRO A 233 6.28 -6.82 3.74
N TYR A 234 6.74 -7.99 3.26
CA TYR A 234 5.89 -9.16 3.09
C TYR A 234 5.55 -9.81 4.40
N ARG A 235 6.51 -9.89 5.33
CA ARG A 235 6.26 -10.40 6.68
C ARG A 235 5.23 -9.54 7.39
N ALA A 236 5.42 -8.22 7.37
CA ALA A 236 4.57 -7.31 8.10
C ALA A 236 3.14 -7.25 7.52
N LEU A 237 3.01 -7.33 6.19
CA LEU A 237 1.72 -7.51 5.52
C LEU A 237 1.08 -8.87 5.84
N ALA A 238 1.85 -9.97 5.87
CA ALA A 238 1.32 -11.29 6.18
C ALA A 238 0.76 -11.36 7.61
N GLU A 239 1.46 -10.76 8.59
CA GLU A 239 0.99 -10.66 9.97
C GLU A 239 -0.33 -9.85 10.05
N GLU A 240 -0.46 -8.79 9.26
CA GLU A 240 -1.69 -7.99 9.21
C GLU A 240 -2.84 -8.73 8.50
N LEU A 241 -2.59 -9.38 7.36
CA LEU A 241 -3.59 -10.18 6.65
C LEU A 241 -4.11 -11.33 7.52
N GLU A 242 -3.23 -12.01 8.27
CA GLU A 242 -3.63 -13.06 9.21
C GLU A 242 -4.52 -12.51 10.34
N GLN A 243 -4.25 -11.29 10.81
CA GLN A 243 -5.09 -10.62 11.80
C GLN A 243 -6.44 -10.21 11.20
N ARG A 244 -6.49 -9.74 9.95
CA ARG A 244 -7.72 -9.40 9.23
C ARG A 244 -8.58 -10.62 8.93
N ASP A 245 -7.99 -11.74 8.53
CA ASP A 245 -8.71 -12.99 8.33
C ASP A 245 -9.40 -13.47 9.63
N ARG A 246 -8.80 -13.16 10.80
CA ARG A 246 -9.41 -13.39 12.12
C ARG A 246 -10.43 -12.31 12.50
N ALA A 247 -10.24 -11.07 12.05
CA ALA A 247 -11.13 -9.93 12.23
C ALA A 247 -12.08 -9.78 11.02
N LEU A 248 -12.99 -10.74 10.89
CA LEU A 248 -13.99 -10.79 9.81
C LEU A 248 -14.66 -9.42 9.56
N LEU A 249 -14.53 -8.92 8.33
CA LEU A 249 -15.40 -7.95 7.63
C LEU A 249 -15.27 -6.45 7.94
N GLU A 250 -14.20 -5.98 8.58
CA GLU A 250 -13.97 -4.53 8.65
C GLU A 250 -13.12 -4.05 7.47
N HIS A 251 -13.75 -3.27 6.58
CA HIS A 251 -13.11 -2.52 5.49
C HIS A 251 -12.25 -1.37 6.05
N ARG A 252 -11.29 -1.70 6.92
CA ARG A 252 -10.34 -0.73 7.47
C ARG A 252 -9.11 -0.65 6.59
N ASP A 253 -8.52 0.54 6.58
CA ASP A 253 -7.20 0.82 6.03
C ASP A 253 -6.18 -0.14 6.65
N PHE A 254 -5.10 -0.43 5.91
CA PHE A 254 -4.03 -1.22 6.48
C PHE A 254 -3.34 -0.44 7.60
N GLU A 255 -3.40 -0.94 8.84
CA GLU A 255 -2.83 -0.33 10.04
C GLU A 255 -1.34 -0.08 9.83
N ILE A 256 -0.65 -0.98 9.13
CA ILE A 256 0.78 -0.80 8.86
C ILE A 256 1.08 0.47 8.07
N ILE A 257 0.24 0.83 7.10
CA ILE A 257 0.44 2.05 6.30
C ILE A 257 0.17 3.30 7.14
N ALA A 258 -0.78 3.22 8.07
CA ALA A 258 -1.02 4.30 9.03
C ALA A 258 0.18 4.49 9.98
N ASP A 259 0.79 3.41 10.43
CA ASP A 259 1.98 3.42 11.26
C ASP A 259 3.19 4.02 10.53
N LEU A 260 3.46 3.57 9.29
CA LEU A 260 4.53 4.14 8.45
C LEU A 260 4.37 5.66 8.28
N ARG A 261 3.14 6.11 8.01
CA ARG A 261 2.84 7.54 7.85
C ARG A 261 3.09 8.32 9.15
N THR A 262 2.68 7.75 10.29
CA THR A 262 2.85 8.37 11.61
C THR A 262 4.33 8.49 11.95
N HIS A 263 5.10 7.40 11.81
CA HIS A 263 6.54 7.39 12.05
C HIS A 263 7.28 8.32 11.11
N SER A 264 6.93 8.33 9.81
CA SER A 264 7.55 9.20 8.81
C SER A 264 7.38 10.68 9.17
N ARG A 265 6.17 11.11 9.51
CA ARG A 265 5.90 12.52 9.91
C ARG A 265 6.63 12.91 11.18
N GLU A 266 6.68 12.02 12.16
CA GLU A 266 7.34 12.30 13.43
C GLU A 266 8.86 12.41 13.27
N VAL A 267 9.48 11.51 12.49
CA VAL A 267 10.91 11.58 12.16
C VAL A 267 11.21 12.88 11.41
N GLN A 268 10.46 13.21 10.36
CA GLN A 268 10.67 14.45 9.60
C GLN A 268 10.58 15.68 10.52
N ARG A 269 9.55 15.76 11.36
CA ARG A 269 9.33 16.88 12.28
C ARG A 269 10.51 17.04 13.25
N ARG A 270 10.98 15.94 13.83
CA ARG A 270 12.10 15.98 14.79
C ARG A 270 13.44 16.27 14.11
N ALA A 271 13.68 15.71 12.93
CA ALA A 271 14.89 15.96 12.16
C ALA A 271 15.00 17.44 11.77
N ASN A 272 13.93 18.04 11.28
CA ASN A 272 13.91 19.44 10.84
C ASN A 272 14.07 20.47 11.98
N VAL A 273 13.95 20.05 13.25
CA VAL A 273 14.30 20.89 14.42
C VAL A 273 15.81 20.88 14.69
N LEU A 274 16.51 19.84 14.22
CA LEU A 274 17.94 19.63 14.46
C LEU A 274 18.81 20.03 13.26
N LEU A 275 18.25 19.97 12.06
CA LEU A 275 18.92 20.30 10.81
C LEU A 275 18.90 21.81 10.54
N PRO A 276 19.94 22.35 9.89
CA PRO A 276 19.93 23.73 9.41
C PRO A 276 18.91 23.93 8.27
N GLU A 277 18.51 25.17 8.00
CA GLU A 277 17.43 25.50 7.04
C GLU A 277 17.71 24.97 5.62
N GLU A 278 18.98 24.95 5.21
CA GLU A 278 19.42 24.44 3.92
C GLU A 278 19.40 22.91 3.80
N ALA A 279 19.33 22.18 4.93
CA ALA A 279 19.37 20.71 4.97
C ALA A 279 18.03 20.10 5.40
N VAL A 280 16.95 20.88 5.40
CA VAL A 280 15.60 20.41 5.74
C VAL A 280 15.20 19.23 4.87
N VAL A 281 14.73 18.17 5.52
CA VAL A 281 14.22 16.96 4.85
C VAL A 281 12.72 17.05 4.65
N GLN A 282 12.25 16.57 3.50
CA GLN A 282 10.82 16.46 3.18
C GLN A 282 10.51 15.03 2.77
N HIS A 283 9.78 14.32 3.63
CA HIS A 283 9.34 12.97 3.29
C HIS A 283 8.21 13.04 2.26
N ARG A 284 8.21 12.08 1.35
CA ARG A 284 7.14 11.87 0.38
C ARG A 284 5.89 11.42 1.12
N VAL A 285 4.74 11.80 0.55
CA VAL A 285 3.45 11.46 1.15
C VAL A 285 3.19 9.97 0.98
N ILE A 286 3.17 9.24 2.10
CA ILE A 286 2.73 7.84 2.16
C ILE A 286 1.20 7.81 2.06
N ARG A 287 0.71 7.42 0.88
CA ARG A 287 -0.73 7.38 0.57
C ARG A 287 -1.25 5.97 0.77
N SER A 288 -2.41 5.89 1.41
CA SER A 288 -3.22 4.68 1.35
C SER A 288 -4.07 4.81 0.09
N ASP A 289 -3.50 4.50 -1.08
CA ASP A 289 -4.34 4.26 -2.26
C ASP A 289 -4.98 2.85 -2.19
N LEU A 290 -4.72 2.11 -1.11
CA LEU A 290 -5.39 0.84 -0.77
C LEU A 290 -6.90 1.04 -0.60
N ASP A 291 -7.34 2.21 -0.15
CA ASP A 291 -8.75 2.56 0.00
C ASP A 291 -9.47 2.59 -1.36
N LYS A 292 -8.69 2.71 -2.45
CA LYS A 292 -9.17 2.70 -3.82
C LYS A 292 -9.11 1.30 -4.44
N LEU A 293 -8.66 0.29 -3.71
CA LEU A 293 -8.78 -1.11 -4.15
C LEU A 293 -10.25 -1.42 -4.40
N GLY A 294 -10.52 -2.03 -5.55
CA GLY A 294 -11.89 -2.24 -5.99
C GLY A 294 -12.56 -1.01 -6.59
N GLU A 295 -11.87 0.11 -6.84
CA GLU A 295 -12.38 1.12 -7.75
C GLU A 295 -12.26 0.65 -9.21
N ILE A 296 -13.33 0.79 -9.98
CA ILE A 296 -13.39 0.35 -11.39
C ILE A 296 -12.22 0.91 -12.22
N PRO A 297 -11.86 2.20 -12.16
CA PRO A 297 -10.72 2.73 -12.92
C PRO A 297 -9.38 2.04 -12.58
N ILE A 298 -9.19 1.65 -11.31
CA ILE A 298 -7.96 0.98 -10.87
C ILE A 298 -7.95 -0.45 -11.38
N SER A 299 -9.02 -1.22 -11.20
CA SER A 299 -9.10 -2.61 -11.70
C SER A 299 -9.02 -2.71 -13.22
N VAL A 300 -9.55 -1.69 -13.94
CA VAL A 300 -9.43 -1.62 -15.40
C VAL A 300 -8.01 -1.26 -15.82
N ARG A 301 -7.37 -0.28 -15.17
CA ARG A 301 -5.98 0.07 -15.44
C ARG A 301 -5.05 -1.11 -15.15
N ASP A 302 -5.20 -1.72 -13.99
CA ASP A 302 -4.37 -2.84 -13.57
C ASP A 302 -4.55 -4.02 -14.53
N GLY A 303 -5.78 -4.47 -14.80
CA GLY A 303 -6.00 -5.63 -15.67
C GLY A 303 -5.71 -5.41 -17.16
N PHE A 304 -5.94 -4.22 -17.71
CA PHE A 304 -5.82 -3.98 -19.15
C PHE A 304 -4.59 -3.18 -19.58
N VAL A 305 -4.03 -2.33 -18.70
CA VAL A 305 -2.87 -1.48 -18.99
C VAL A 305 -1.62 -2.10 -18.39
N ASP A 306 -1.59 -2.28 -17.07
CA ASP A 306 -0.40 -2.75 -16.36
C ASP A 306 -0.21 -4.27 -16.51
N ARG A 307 -1.31 -5.00 -16.68
CA ARG A 307 -1.40 -6.45 -17.00
C ARG A 307 -0.53 -7.33 -16.09
N PRO A 308 -0.65 -7.24 -14.76
CA PRO A 308 0.14 -8.05 -13.86
C PRO A 308 -0.17 -9.55 -14.00
N ASN A 309 -1.45 -9.87 -14.23
CA ASN A 309 -1.91 -11.24 -14.43
C ASN A 309 -2.99 -11.28 -15.54
N PRO A 310 -2.59 -11.54 -16.81
CA PRO A 310 -3.53 -11.56 -17.93
C PRO A 310 -4.53 -12.72 -17.80
N GLY A 311 -4.18 -13.80 -17.10
CA GLY A 311 -5.07 -14.94 -16.87
C GLY A 311 -6.26 -14.55 -15.97
N VAL A 312 -5.99 -13.89 -14.84
CA VAL A 312 -7.03 -13.39 -13.94
C VAL A 312 -7.92 -12.36 -14.65
N THR A 313 -7.31 -11.44 -15.42
CA THR A 313 -8.07 -10.48 -16.24
C THR A 313 -9.05 -11.20 -17.16
N ALA A 314 -8.57 -12.19 -17.93
CA ALA A 314 -9.41 -12.93 -18.87
C ALA A 314 -10.55 -13.68 -18.16
N VAL A 315 -10.25 -14.37 -17.05
CA VAL A 315 -11.24 -15.12 -16.27
C VAL A 315 -12.30 -14.17 -15.69
N SER A 316 -11.91 -13.04 -15.09
CA SER A 316 -12.83 -12.05 -14.53
C SER A 316 -13.72 -11.43 -15.59
N VAL A 317 -13.20 -11.13 -16.79
CA VAL A 317 -14.00 -10.62 -17.91
C VAL A 317 -14.99 -11.68 -18.38
N ILE A 318 -14.53 -12.91 -18.59
CA ILE A 318 -15.39 -14.01 -19.06
C ILE A 318 -16.51 -14.25 -18.05
N LEU A 319 -16.18 -14.43 -16.78
CA LEU A 319 -17.17 -14.68 -15.73
C LEU A 319 -18.12 -13.49 -15.55
N GLY A 320 -17.58 -12.26 -15.51
CA GLY A 320 -18.37 -11.05 -15.29
C GLY A 320 -19.41 -10.80 -16.38
N VAL A 321 -19.05 -11.09 -17.65
CA VAL A 321 -19.97 -10.97 -18.79
C VAL A 321 -20.87 -12.20 -18.95
N PHE A 322 -20.37 -13.40 -18.62
CA PHE A 322 -21.11 -14.65 -18.81
C PHE A 322 -22.41 -14.69 -18.00
N VAL A 323 -22.39 -14.18 -16.76
CA VAL A 323 -23.58 -14.13 -15.90
C VAL A 323 -24.72 -13.34 -16.55
N ASP A 324 -24.41 -12.25 -17.25
CA ASP A 324 -25.41 -11.42 -17.93
C ASP A 324 -25.86 -12.02 -19.26
N VAL A 325 -24.95 -12.66 -20.01
CA VAL A 325 -25.22 -13.18 -21.35
C VAL A 325 -25.90 -14.55 -21.33
N ALA A 326 -25.71 -15.35 -20.28
CA ALA A 326 -26.27 -16.70 -20.19
C ALA A 326 -27.81 -16.75 -20.32
N PRO A 327 -28.60 -15.89 -19.63
CA PRO A 327 -30.06 -15.82 -19.83
C PRO A 327 -30.47 -15.50 -21.28
N VAL A 328 -29.79 -14.55 -21.92
CA VAL A 328 -30.05 -14.15 -23.30
C VAL A 328 -29.78 -15.29 -24.27
N LEU A 329 -28.65 -16.01 -24.11
CA LEU A 329 -28.33 -17.19 -24.91
C LEU A 329 -29.35 -18.31 -24.71
N PHE A 330 -29.78 -18.52 -23.46
CA PHE A 330 -30.79 -19.53 -23.12
C PHE A 330 -32.15 -19.18 -23.75
N ALA A 331 -32.55 -17.90 -23.72
CA ALA A 331 -33.72 -17.42 -24.44
C ALA A 331 -33.59 -17.67 -25.95
N TRP A 332 -32.39 -17.51 -26.51
CA TRP A 332 -32.11 -17.74 -27.93
C TRP A 332 -32.12 -19.22 -28.33
N LEU A 333 -31.76 -20.12 -27.42
CA LEU A 333 -31.80 -21.55 -27.68
C LEU A 333 -33.24 -22.11 -27.64
N ILE A 334 -34.02 -21.71 -26.63
CA ILE A 334 -35.32 -22.35 -26.33
C ILE A 334 -36.47 -21.76 -27.13
N PHE A 335 -36.53 -20.43 -27.29
CA PHE A 335 -37.70 -19.75 -27.85
C PHE A 335 -37.57 -19.44 -29.35
N ALA A 336 -37.28 -20.46 -30.18
CA ALA A 336 -37.20 -20.25 -31.62
C ALA A 336 -38.54 -19.70 -32.16
N PRO A 337 -38.52 -18.76 -33.14
CA PRO A 337 -39.75 -18.29 -33.77
C PRO A 337 -40.48 -19.51 -34.33
N ALA A 338 -41.76 -19.65 -34.01
CA ALA A 338 -42.58 -20.68 -34.65
C ALA A 338 -42.45 -20.46 -36.16
N ALA A 339 -41.86 -21.42 -36.87
CA ALA A 339 -41.59 -21.30 -38.29
C ALA A 339 -42.85 -20.79 -39.01
N ALA A 340 -42.79 -19.55 -39.49
CA ALA A 340 -43.83 -18.97 -40.33
C ALA A 340 -43.76 -19.70 -41.67
N GLY A 341 -44.35 -20.89 -41.75
CA GLY A 341 -44.06 -21.79 -42.86
C GLY A 341 -44.73 -23.16 -42.87
N ALA A 342 -45.81 -23.39 -42.13
CA ALA A 342 -46.84 -24.31 -42.64
C ALA A 342 -47.82 -23.46 -43.44
N ARG A 343 -47.43 -23.12 -44.68
CA ARG A 343 -48.34 -22.57 -45.69
C ARG A 343 -49.47 -23.60 -45.87
N GLY A 344 -50.57 -23.40 -45.17
CA GLY A 344 -51.84 -24.02 -45.53
C GLY A 344 -52.16 -23.57 -46.95
N GLY A 345 -52.04 -24.48 -47.91
CA GLY A 345 -52.52 -24.28 -49.27
C GLY A 345 -54.02 -24.03 -49.19
N SER A 346 -54.43 -22.77 -49.21
CA SER A 346 -55.83 -22.45 -49.45
C SER A 346 -56.09 -22.70 -50.93
N ALA A 347 -56.89 -23.73 -51.16
CA ALA A 347 -57.41 -24.08 -52.46
C ALA A 347 -58.08 -22.84 -53.09
N ALA A 348 -57.57 -22.43 -54.26
CA ALA A 348 -58.21 -21.45 -55.10
C ALA A 348 -59.52 -22.04 -55.66
N GLY A 349 -60.61 -21.88 -54.90
CA GLY A 349 -61.97 -22.17 -55.31
C GLY A 349 -62.39 -21.24 -56.44
N ARG A 350 -62.39 -21.78 -57.65
CA ARG A 350 -62.88 -21.15 -58.88
C ARG A 350 -64.42 -21.16 -58.84
N GLY A 351 -65.03 -20.05 -58.45
CA GLY A 351 -66.49 -19.87 -58.45
C GLY A 351 -66.86 -18.51 -59.03
N ARG A 352 -67.05 -18.45 -60.35
CA ARG A 352 -67.44 -17.23 -61.07
C ARG A 352 -68.81 -17.47 -61.72
N ASN A 353 -69.88 -17.38 -60.93
CA ASN A 353 -71.24 -17.23 -61.44
C ASN A 353 -71.53 -15.74 -61.61
N ARG A 354 -71.62 -15.28 -62.86
CA ARG A 354 -72.26 -14.01 -63.22
C ARG A 354 -73.69 -14.34 -63.65
N VAL A 355 -74.66 -13.85 -62.89
CA VAL A 355 -76.03 -13.62 -63.34
C VAL A 355 -76.24 -12.11 -63.24
N ALA A 356 -76.51 -11.47 -64.38
CA ALA A 356 -76.99 -10.10 -64.44
C ALA A 356 -78.39 -10.15 -65.07
N THR A 357 -79.37 -9.72 -64.29
CA THR A 357 -80.74 -9.41 -64.72
C THR A 357 -80.86 -7.90 -64.91
N ARG A 358 -81.05 -7.47 -66.16
CA ARG A 358 -82.11 -6.58 -66.67
C ARG A 358 -81.70 -5.95 -67.98
#